data_AF-A0A930KKF2-F1
#
_entry.id   AF-A0A930KKF2-F1
#
_cell.length_a   1.000
_cell.length_b   1.000
_cell.length_c   1.000
_cell.angle_alpha   90.00
_cell.angle_beta   90.00
_cell.angle_gamma   90.00
#
_symmetry.space_group_name_H-M   'P 1'
#
loop_
_entity.id
_entity.type
_entity.pdbx_description
1 polymer ?
#
loop_
_entity_poly.entity_id
_entity_poly.type
_entity_poly.pdbx_seq_one_letter_code
_entity_poly.pdbx_strand_id
1 'polypeptide(L)'
;MEEQTPENSTALTEDCGGNPCSTTLKNLYEYLDGALTAEEIQEIQRHLDACSHCTEAKDLEVLLRAKIKSSCDEQAPESLKA
;
A
#
# COMPACT_ATOMS: atom_id res chain seq x y z
N MET A 1 -7.29 -0.20 -39.71
CA MET A 1 -6.01 0.32 -39.19
C MET A 1 -6.28 0.72 -37.76
N GLU A 2 -5.91 -0.23 -36.90
CA GLU A 2 -5.75 -0.21 -35.43
C GLU A 2 -6.40 0.96 -34.67
N GLU A 3 -7.53 0.64 -34.04
CA GLU A 3 -8.16 1.43 -32.99
C GLU A 3 -7.24 1.40 -31.77
N GLN A 4 -6.60 2.54 -31.51
CA GLN A 4 -5.80 2.78 -30.32
C GLN A 4 -6.72 2.71 -29.10
N THR A 5 -6.58 1.62 -28.35
CA THR A 5 -7.13 1.45 -27.00
C THR A 5 -6.74 2.64 -26.13
N PRO A 6 -7.66 3.21 -25.31
CA PRO A 6 -7.28 4.23 -24.34
C PRO A 6 -6.45 3.56 -23.25
N GLU A 7 -5.14 3.58 -23.44
CA GLU A 7 -4.20 3.15 -22.43
C GLU A 7 -4.16 4.18 -21.30
N ASN A 8 -4.80 3.75 -20.21
CA ASN A 8 -4.36 3.93 -18.85
C ASN A 8 -4.90 5.16 -18.09
N SER A 9 -6.08 4.96 -17.51
CA SER A 9 -6.76 5.76 -16.49
C SER A 9 -6.00 5.91 -15.15
N THR A 10 -4.66 5.89 -15.11
CA THR A 10 -3.87 6.05 -13.86
C THR A 10 -3.50 7.49 -13.51
N ALA A 11 -4.10 8.49 -14.15
CA ALA A 11 -3.76 9.91 -13.94
C ALA A 11 -4.59 10.61 -12.84
N LEU A 12 -4.94 9.92 -11.74
CA LEU A 12 -5.76 10.50 -10.66
C LEU A 12 -5.11 10.39 -9.26
N THR A 13 -3.80 10.15 -9.16
CA THR A 13 -3.12 10.34 -7.88
C THR A 13 -2.57 11.76 -7.83
N GLU A 14 -3.38 12.69 -7.35
CA GLU A 14 -3.03 14.10 -7.17
C GLU A 14 -1.67 14.24 -6.46
N ASP A 15 -0.75 14.94 -7.13
CA ASP A 15 0.61 15.24 -6.70
C ASP A 15 0.63 16.10 -5.42
N CYS A 16 0.70 15.45 -4.26
CA CYS A 16 0.76 16.13 -2.97
C CYS A 16 2.21 16.49 -2.59
N GLY A 17 2.56 17.78 -2.68
CA GLY A 17 3.79 18.32 -2.06
C GLY A 17 5.11 17.92 -2.74
N GLY A 18 5.11 17.74 -4.06
CA GLY A 18 6.32 17.50 -4.84
C GLY A 18 6.79 16.05 -4.92
N ASN A 19 6.07 15.11 -4.28
CA ASN A 19 6.24 13.67 -4.48
C ASN A 19 4.92 13.07 -4.99
N PRO A 20 4.94 12.24 -6.04
CA PRO A 20 3.72 11.64 -6.56
C PRO A 20 3.17 10.62 -5.56
N CYS A 21 1.91 10.81 -5.13
CA CYS A 21 1.20 9.89 -4.24
C CYS A 21 1.25 8.43 -4.76
N SER A 22 1.26 8.24 -6.08
CA SER A 22 1.49 6.93 -6.73
C SER A 22 2.75 6.21 -6.24
N THR A 23 3.87 6.91 -6.11
CA THR A 23 5.14 6.32 -5.65
C THR A 23 5.06 5.96 -4.17
N THR A 24 4.52 6.86 -3.35
CA THR A 24 4.29 6.57 -1.93
C THR A 24 3.38 5.35 -1.76
N LEU A 25 2.33 5.21 -2.56
CA LEU A 25 1.40 4.08 -2.51
C LEU A 25 2.08 2.76 -2.90
N LYS A 26 2.96 2.79 -3.90
CA LYS A 26 3.77 1.61 -4.24
C LYS A 26 4.67 1.21 -3.08
N ASN A 27 5.43 2.17 -2.55
CA ASN A 27 6.36 1.90 -1.45
C ASN A 27 5.60 1.54 -0.16
N LEU A 28 4.35 1.97 0.02
CA LEU A 28 3.50 1.60 1.16
C LEU A 28 3.28 0.07 1.23
N TYR A 29 3.13 -0.62 0.10
CA TYR A 29 3.02 -2.08 0.11
C TYR A 29 4.33 -2.74 0.60
N GLU A 30 5.46 -2.24 0.13
CA GLU A 30 6.80 -2.69 0.54
C GLU A 30 7.07 -2.36 2.02
N TYR A 31 6.60 -1.20 2.48
CA TYR A 31 6.64 -0.76 3.87
C TYR A 31 5.93 -1.74 4.79
N LEU A 32 4.72 -2.16 4.41
CA LEU A 32 3.91 -3.08 5.20
C LEU A 32 4.41 -4.53 5.15
N ASP A 33 5.18 -4.90 4.12
CA ASP A 33 5.90 -6.17 4.05
C ASP A 33 7.27 -6.14 4.76
N GLY A 34 7.74 -4.96 5.16
CA GLY A 34 9.06 -4.79 5.78
C GLY A 34 10.21 -4.92 4.78
N ALA A 35 9.96 -4.71 3.49
CA ALA A 35 10.94 -4.80 2.41
C ALA A 35 11.69 -3.47 2.15
N LEU A 36 11.34 -2.40 2.87
CA LEU A 36 11.98 -1.10 2.72
C LEU A 36 13.18 -0.88 3.63
N THR A 37 14.08 -0.02 3.17
CA THR A 37 15.18 0.52 3.97
C THR A 37 14.71 1.60 4.95
N ALA A 38 15.54 1.91 5.95
CA ALA A 38 15.24 2.97 6.92
C ALA A 38 15.06 4.35 6.27
N GLU A 39 15.75 4.61 5.16
CA GLU A 39 15.65 5.86 4.40
C GLU A 39 14.30 5.98 3.70
N GLU A 40 13.83 4.90 3.07
CA GLU A 40 12.53 4.85 2.40
C GLU A 40 11.37 4.94 3.39
N ILE A 41 11.49 4.30 4.56
CA ILE A 41 10.52 4.43 5.66
C ILE A 41 10.36 5.90 6.05
N GLN A 42 11.48 6.62 6.21
CA GLN A 42 11.46 8.05 6.56
C GLN A 42 10.78 8.89 5.47
N GLU A 43 11.04 8.60 4.20
CA GLU A 43 10.43 9.32 3.07
C GLU A 43 8.91 9.15 3.05
N ILE A 44 8.43 7.91 3.18
CA ILE A 44 7.00 7.61 3.24
C ILE A 44 6.37 8.29 4.44
N GLN A 45 6.99 8.21 5.63
CA GLN A 45 6.45 8.86 6.82
C GLN A 45 6.31 10.38 6.66
N ARG A 46 7.30 11.05 6.05
CA ARG A 46 7.19 12.49 5.75
C ARG A 46 6.04 12.78 4.81
N HIS A 47 5.83 11.94 3.80
CA HIS A 47 4.71 12.11 2.88
C HIS A 47 3.36 11.86 3.55
N LEU A 48 3.24 10.81 4.38
CA LEU A 48 2.03 10.52 5.13
C LEU A 48 1.66 11.68 6.07
N ASP A 49 2.65 12.32 6.70
CA ASP A 49 2.44 13.50 7.56
C ASP A 49 1.95 14.73 6.76
N ALA A 50 2.44 14.89 5.53
CA ALA A 50 2.04 15.98 4.64
C ALA A 50 0.75 15.71 3.84
N CYS A 51 0.34 14.44 3.69
CA CYS A 51 -0.74 14.01 2.81
C CYS A 51 -1.74 13.11 3.55
N SER A 52 -2.90 13.69 3.89
CA SER A 52 -3.99 12.95 4.55
C SER A 52 -4.51 11.79 3.69
N HIS A 53 -4.56 11.95 2.37
CA HIS A 53 -5.04 10.92 1.45
C HIS A 53 -4.18 9.64 1.50
N CYS A 54 -2.85 9.78 1.50
CA CYS A 54 -1.96 8.62 1.62
C CYS A 54 -2.03 7.99 3.02
N THR A 55 -2.27 8.80 4.06
CA THR A 55 -2.51 8.28 5.42
C THR A 55 -3.78 7.44 5.50
N GLU A 56 -4.86 7.87 4.86
CA GLU A 56 -6.10 7.09 4.77
C GLU A 56 -5.90 5.78 4.01
N ALA A 57 -5.18 5.80 2.88
CA ALA A 57 -4.82 4.59 2.13
C ALA A 57 -4.01 3.60 2.98
N LYS A 58 -3.01 4.09 3.71
CA LYS A 58 -2.22 3.29 4.66
C LYS A 58 -3.09 2.67 5.77
N ASP A 59 -4.04 3.42 6.30
CA ASP A 59 -4.93 2.90 7.36
C ASP A 59 -5.81 1.77 6.83
N LEU A 60 -6.40 1.96 5.64
CA LEU A 60 -7.18 0.93 4.96
C LEU A 60 -6.37 -0.36 4.73
N GLU A 61 -5.14 -0.25 4.21
CA GLU A 61 -4.28 -1.41 3.96
C GLU A 61 -3.94 -2.15 5.27
N VAL A 62 -3.67 -1.42 6.36
CA VAL A 62 -3.40 -2.01 7.68
C VAL A 62 -4.63 -2.73 8.21
N LEU A 63 -5.81 -2.11 8.11
CA LEU A 63 -7.08 -2.72 8.50
C LEU A 63 -7.37 -3.99 7.69
N LEU A 64 -7.12 -3.95 6.38
CA LEU A 64 -7.27 -5.10 5.50
C LEU A 64 -6.33 -6.24 5.90
N ARG A 65 -5.03 -5.96 6.09
CA ARG A 65 -4.04 -6.95 6.54
C ARG A 65 -4.41 -7.52 7.91
N ALA A 66 -4.87 -6.68 8.84
CA ALA A 66 -5.32 -7.11 10.16
C ALA A 66 -6.56 -8.01 10.06
N LYS A 67 -7.52 -7.69 9.17
CA LYS A 67 -8.71 -8.50 8.94
C LYS A 67 -8.35 -9.86 8.33
N ILE A 68 -7.46 -9.88 7.33
CA ILE A 68 -6.95 -11.14 6.74
C ILE A 68 -6.26 -11.98 7.81
N LYS A 69 -5.41 -11.38 8.64
CA LYS A 69 -4.72 -12.07 9.72
C LYS A 69 -5.71 -12.64 10.74
N SER A 70 -6.71 -11.86 11.15
CA SER A 70 -7.77 -12.30 12.07
C SER A 70 -8.60 -13.45 11.50
N SER A 71 -8.84 -13.47 10.19
CA SER A 71 -9.53 -14.58 9.53
C SER A 71 -8.64 -15.82 9.35
N CYS A 72 -7.32 -15.65 9.29
CA CYS A 72 -6.35 -16.75 9.19
C CYS A 72 -6.00 -17.37 10.56
N ASP A 73 -6.20 -16.63 11.65
CA ASP A 73 -6.04 -17.11 13.03
C ASP A 73 -7.15 -18.11 13.43
N GLU A 74 -8.24 -18.22 12.65
CA GLU A 74 -9.38 -19.10 12.97
C GLU A 74 -9.21 -20.58 12.54
N GLN A 75 -8.14 -21.00 11.86
CA GLN A 75 -7.87 -22.45 11.76
C GLN A 75 -6.46 -22.81 11.25
N ALA A 76 -5.60 -23.23 12.16
CA ALA A 76 -4.80 -24.42 11.92
C ALA A 76 -5.24 -25.47 12.94
N PRO A 77 -6.20 -26.37 12.60
CA PRO A 77 -6.43 -27.54 13.42
C PRO A 77 -5.11 -28.31 13.48
N GLU A 78 -4.77 -28.75 14.68
CA GLU A 78 -3.56 -29.47 15.10
C GLU A 78 -3.28 -30.77 14.29
N SER A 79 -4.17 -31.14 13.35
CA SER A 79 -4.08 -32.30 12.46
C SER A 79 -3.17 -32.14 11.23
N LEU A 80 -2.55 -30.98 11.01
CA LEU A 80 -1.62 -30.71 9.89
C LEU A 80 -0.15 -30.56 10.33
N LYS A 81 0.25 -31.32 11.36
CA LYS A 81 1.65 -31.66 11.63
C LYS A 81 1.84 -33.15 11.36
N ALA A 82 1.95 -33.54 10.10
CA ALA A 82 2.30 -34.90 9.67
C ALA A 82 3.56 -34.85 8.80
#